data_AF-K0WI52-F1
#
_entry.id   AF-K0WI52-F1
#
_cell.length_a   1.000
_cell.length_b   1.000
_cell.length_c   1.000
_cell.angle_alpha   90.00
_cell.angle_beta   90.00
_cell.angle_gamma   90.00
#
_symmetry.space_group_name_H-M   'P 1'
#
loop_
_entity.id
_entity.type
_entity.pdbx_description
1 polymer ?
#
loop_
_entity_poly.entity_id
_entity_poly.type
_entity_poly.pdbx_seq_one_letter_code
_entity_poly.pdbx_strand_id
1 'polypeptide(L)'
;MPYEVVTASLNADKSGRIDVYFGTEKKTVIVSRRALLSAASPPRATEIRLLQYIDMFCEIAASRLGSTEMGDALLITANDVRRWIDARQSPEMPAHAASRSDAGTAWISPNPNRTATP
;
A
#
# COMPACT_ATOMS: atom_id res chain seq x y z
N MET A 1 12.78 10.27 -10.68
CA MET A 1 12.60 9.64 -9.36
C MET A 1 12.64 10.73 -8.32
N PRO A 2 11.70 10.78 -7.35
CA PRO A 2 11.67 11.84 -6.33
C PRO A 2 12.75 11.68 -5.24
N TYR A 3 13.62 10.69 -5.39
CA TYR A 3 14.71 10.40 -4.47
C TYR A 3 15.95 9.91 -5.20
N GLU A 4 17.11 10.09 -4.56
CA GLU A 4 18.42 9.63 -5.03
C GLU A 4 19.07 8.75 -3.95
N VAL A 5 19.29 7.48 -4.25
CA VAL A 5 19.96 6.55 -3.34
C VAL A 5 21.47 6.80 -3.38
N VAL A 6 22.07 7.04 -2.22
CA VAL A 6 23.52 7.26 -2.08
C VAL A 6 24.23 5.95 -1.76
N THR A 7 23.76 5.25 -0.73
CA THR A 7 24.32 3.97 -0.29
C THR A 7 23.22 3.06 0.20
N ALA A 8 23.43 1.76 0.07
CA ALA A 8 22.61 0.74 0.69
C ALA A 8 23.51 -0.38 1.20
N SER A 9 23.30 -0.81 2.43
CA SER A 9 24.09 -1.86 3.06
C SER A 9 23.28 -2.66 4.06
N LEU A 10 23.70 -3.90 4.31
CA LEU A 10 23.11 -4.74 5.34
C LEU A 10 23.93 -4.66 6.64
N ASN A 11 23.28 -4.31 7.74
CA ASN A 11 23.87 -4.31 9.08
C ASN A 11 24.07 -5.74 9.60
N ALA A 12 24.87 -5.87 10.67
CA ALA A 12 25.15 -7.14 11.32
C ALA A 12 23.88 -7.85 11.86
N ASP A 13 22.90 -7.08 12.31
CA ASP A 13 21.58 -7.56 12.80
C ASP A 13 20.62 -7.96 11.66
N LYS A 14 21.09 -7.91 10.40
CA LYS A 14 20.33 -8.16 9.18
C LYS A 14 19.22 -7.14 8.91
N SER A 15 19.29 -5.95 9.49
CA SER A 15 18.56 -4.78 9.00
C SER A 15 19.27 -4.17 7.79
N GLY A 16 18.51 -3.55 6.90
CA GLY A 16 19.06 -2.72 5.83
C GLY A 16 19.21 -1.27 6.28
N ARG A 17 20.27 -0.62 5.84
CA ARG A 17 20.45 0.83 5.94
C ARG A 17 20.55 1.39 4.52
N ILE A 18 19.74 2.39 4.21
CA ILE A 18 19.76 3.10 2.94
C ILE A 18 19.93 4.58 3.24
N ASP A 19 21.01 5.19 2.78
CA ASP A 19 21.14 6.65 2.78
C ASP A 19 20.56 7.17 1.46
N VAL A 20 19.61 8.10 1.53
CA VAL A 20 18.84 8.59 0.38
C VAL A 20 18.61 10.09 0.50
N TYR A 21 18.66 10.80 -0.62
CA TYR A 21 18.20 12.18 -0.71
C TYR A 21 16.75 12.23 -1.16
N PHE A 22 15.93 12.96 -0.42
CA PHE A 22 14.60 13.40 -0.85
C PHE A 22 14.69 14.90 -1.16
N GLY A 23 14.86 15.24 -2.44
CA GLY A 23 15.24 16.61 -2.82
C GLY A 23 16.62 16.98 -2.26
N THR A 24 16.69 18.03 -1.44
CA THR A 24 17.94 18.48 -0.81
C THR A 24 18.21 17.84 0.54
N GLU A 25 17.25 17.11 1.10
CA GLU A 25 17.37 16.52 2.44
C GLU A 25 17.91 15.10 2.38
N LYS A 26 19.05 14.86 3.04
CA LYS A 26 19.55 13.50 3.26
C LYS A 26 18.80 12.85 4.41
N LYS A 27 18.24 11.67 4.18
CA LYS A 27 17.60 10.83 5.20
C LYS A 27 18.24 9.45 5.22
N THR A 28 18.16 8.79 6.38
CA THR A 28 18.53 7.39 6.55
C THR A 28 17.27 6.55 6.64
N VAL A 29 17.04 5.64 5.70
CA VAL A 29 15.98 4.63 5.80
C VAL A 29 16.56 3.36 6.41
N ILE A 30 16.04 2.97 7.57
CA ILE A 30 16.35 1.72 8.25
C ILE A 30 15.25 0.71 7.93
N VAL A 31 15.60 -0.36 7.23
CA VAL A 31 14.70 -1.45 6.89
C VAL A 31 14.91 -2.57 7.90
N SER A 32 13.93 -2.82 8.77
CA SER A 32 14.06 -3.90 9.75
C SER A 32 14.29 -5.26 9.07
N ARG A 33 14.99 -6.18 9.75
CA ARG A 33 15.15 -7.56 9.26
C ARG A 33 13.82 -8.20 8.85
N ARG A 34 12.76 -7.97 9.63
CA ARG A 34 11.43 -8.52 9.34
C ARG A 34 10.83 -7.91 8.07
N ALA A 35 11.06 -6.63 7.80
CA ALA A 35 10.62 -5.99 6.56
C ALA A 35 11.26 -6.65 5.32
N LEU A 36 12.57 -6.93 5.37
CA LEU A 36 13.26 -7.67 4.30
C LEU A 36 12.67 -9.08 4.08
N LEU A 37 12.38 -9.79 5.17
CA LEU A 37 11.75 -11.12 5.08
C LEU A 37 10.32 -11.05 4.48
N SER A 38 9.60 -9.96 4.70
CA SER A 38 8.23 -9.77 4.19
C SER A 38 8.17 -9.21 2.77
N ALA A 39 9.27 -8.70 2.22
CA ALA A 39 9.30 -8.07 0.90
C ALA A 39 9.17 -9.09 -0.25
N ALA A 40 9.57 -10.34 -0.03
CA ALA A 40 9.66 -11.34 -1.09
C ALA A 40 9.44 -12.77 -0.61
N SER A 41 9.00 -13.63 -1.53
CA SER A 41 9.07 -15.08 -1.40
C SER A 41 10.16 -15.63 -2.34
N PRO A 42 11.05 -16.52 -1.86
CA PRO A 42 11.22 -16.96 -0.48
C PRO A 42 11.77 -15.84 0.43
N PRO A 43 11.49 -15.89 1.75
CA PRO A 43 11.88 -14.85 2.70
C PRO A 43 13.39 -14.89 2.94
N ARG A 44 14.08 -13.79 2.66
CA ARG A 44 15.54 -13.67 2.81
C ARG A 44 15.90 -12.26 3.29
N ALA A 45 16.74 -12.17 4.31
CA ALA A 45 17.30 -10.90 4.80
C ALA A 45 18.78 -10.82 4.40
N THR A 46 19.01 -10.53 3.13
CA THR A 46 20.35 -10.40 2.52
C THR A 46 20.49 -9.04 1.86
N GLU A 47 21.72 -8.61 1.65
CA GLU A 47 22.01 -7.35 0.93
C GLU A 47 21.45 -7.38 -0.50
N ILE A 48 21.55 -8.53 -1.18
CA ILE A 48 20.93 -8.72 -2.51
C ILE A 48 19.42 -8.41 -2.49
N ARG A 49 18.69 -8.84 -1.45
CA ARG A 49 17.26 -8.53 -1.32
C ARG A 49 17.01 -7.07 -1.00
N LEU A 50 17.87 -6.45 -0.18
CA LEU A 50 17.78 -5.02 0.09
C LEU A 50 17.91 -4.21 -1.21
N LEU A 51 18.92 -4.51 -2.02
CA LEU A 51 19.17 -3.84 -3.30
C LEU A 51 18.06 -4.11 -4.32
N GLN A 52 17.58 -5.35 -4.40
CA GLN A 52 16.50 -5.71 -5.32
C GLN A 52 15.18 -4.96 -5.06
N TYR A 53 14.88 -4.65 -3.80
CA TYR A 53 13.64 -4.00 -3.39
C TYR A 53 13.86 -2.57 -2.89
N ILE A 54 14.97 -1.95 -3.27
CA ILE A 54 15.37 -0.64 -2.76
C ILE A 54 14.33 0.44 -3.08
N ASP A 55 13.82 0.43 -4.32
CA ASP A 55 12.81 1.39 -4.77
C ASP A 55 11.51 1.25 -3.97
N MET A 56 11.09 0.01 -3.67
CA MET A 56 9.90 -0.22 -2.85
C MET A 56 10.07 0.36 -1.44
N PHE A 57 11.24 0.20 -0.82
CA PHE A 57 11.51 0.78 0.49
C PHE A 57 11.56 2.31 0.43
N CYS A 58 12.16 2.89 -0.60
CA CYS A 58 12.20 4.33 -0.82
C CYS A 58 10.80 4.91 -1.11
N GLU A 59 9.92 4.19 -1.81
CA GLU A 59 8.53 4.59 -2.04
C GLU A 59 7.72 4.59 -0.74
N ILE A 60 7.84 3.55 0.09
CA ILE A 60 7.23 3.49 1.44
C ILE A 60 7.74 4.66 2.30
N ALA A 61 9.02 5.01 2.16
CA ALA A 61 9.61 6.12 2.88
C ALA A 61 9.06 7.47 2.41
N ALA A 62 9.00 7.70 1.10
CA ALA A 62 8.46 8.90 0.50
C ALA A 62 6.98 9.11 0.86
N SER A 63 6.19 8.04 0.93
CA SER A 63 4.78 8.12 1.29
C SER A 63 4.53 8.56 2.73
N ARG A 64 5.55 8.51 3.60
CA ARG A 64 5.47 8.93 5.01
C ARG A 64 5.97 10.35 5.24
N LEU A 65 6.86 10.83 4.38
CA LEU A 65 7.50 12.13 4.52
C LEU A 65 6.48 13.29 4.47
N GLY A 66 5.39 13.12 3.72
CA GLY A 66 4.30 14.11 3.67
C GLY A 66 3.34 14.09 4.85
N SER A 67 3.47 13.16 5.81
CA SER A 67 2.50 12.94 6.88
C SER A 67 3.03 13.20 8.30
N THR A 68 4.33 13.39 8.50
CA THR A 68 4.91 13.60 9.84
C THR A 68 6.24 14.33 9.73
N GLU A 69 6.49 15.26 10.67
CA GLU A 69 7.82 15.82 10.98
C GLU A 69 8.75 14.68 11.41
N MET A 70 9.36 14.01 10.43
CA MET A 70 10.21 12.85 10.65
C MET A 70 11.66 13.31 10.78
N GLY A 71 12.29 12.89 11.87
CA GLY A 71 13.73 13.06 12.08
C GLY A 71 14.58 12.42 10.98
N ASP A 72 15.89 12.50 11.12
CA ASP A 72 16.83 12.10 10.07
C ASP A 72 16.82 10.61 9.72
N ALA A 73 16.17 9.78 10.55
CA ALA A 73 16.06 8.34 10.35
C ALA A 73 14.60 7.87 10.28
N LEU A 74 14.30 7.08 9.25
CA LEU A 74 12.99 6.48 9.02
C LEU A 74 13.06 4.95 9.19
N LEU A 75 12.26 4.39 10.09
CA LEU A 75 12.14 2.94 10.24
C LEU A 75 11.02 2.36 9.36
N ILE A 76 11.38 1.37 8.54
CA ILE A 76 10.46 0.53 7.78
C ILE A 76 10.35 -0.84 8.45
N THR A 77 9.13 -1.18 8.85
CA THR A 77 8.77 -2.43 9.51
C THR A 77 8.07 -3.39 8.55
N ALA A 78 7.94 -4.66 8.95
CA ALA A 78 7.16 -5.65 8.20
C ALA A 78 5.68 -5.28 8.04
N ASN A 79 5.12 -4.51 8.98
CA ASN A 79 3.75 -4.01 8.85
C ASN A 79 3.63 -3.03 7.67
N ASP A 80 4.65 -2.21 7.49
CA ASP A 80 4.67 -1.17 6.46
C ASP A 80 4.76 -1.81 5.08
N VAL A 81 5.64 -2.80 4.94
CA VAL A 81 5.77 -3.60 3.72
C VAL A 81 4.48 -4.34 3.36
N ARG A 82 3.84 -4.99 4.34
CA ARG A 82 2.58 -5.71 4.09
C ARG A 82 1.47 -4.76 3.65
N ARG A 83 1.26 -3.66 4.39
CA ARG A 83 0.27 -2.63 4.01
C ARG A 83 0.53 -2.07 2.63
N TRP A 84 1.79 -1.85 2.25
CA TRP A 84 2.17 -1.37 0.93
C TRP A 84 1.79 -2.37 -0.17
N ILE A 85 2.10 -3.66 0.03
CA ILE A 85 1.77 -4.71 -0.93
C ILE A 85 0.24 -4.87 -1.05
N ASP A 86 -0.47 -4.92 0.07
CA ASP A 86 -1.93 -5.06 0.12
C ASP A 86 -2.64 -3.90 -0.59
N ALA A 87 -2.18 -2.66 -0.35
CA ALA A 87 -2.72 -1.45 -0.99
C ALA A 87 -2.54 -1.45 -2.51
N ARG A 88 -1.49 -2.09 -3.03
CA ARG A 88 -1.24 -2.20 -4.47
C ARG A 88 -1.97 -3.37 -5.13
N GLN A 89 -2.40 -4.35 -4.35
CA GLN A 89 -3.14 -5.52 -4.82
C GLN A 89 -4.66 -5.33 -4.74
N SER A 90 -5.15 -4.37 -3.97
CA SER A 90 -6.53 -3.90 -4.09
C SER A 90 -6.61 -2.85 -5.20
N PRO A 91 -7.09 -3.18 -6.42
CA PRO A 91 -7.66 -2.14 -7.24
C PRO A 91 -8.84 -1.59 -6.44
N GLU A 92 -8.77 -0.31 -6.09
CA GLU A 92 -9.91 0.43 -5.60
C GLU A 92 -11.01 0.32 -6.67
N MET A 93 -11.89 -0.66 -6.53
CA MET A 93 -13.10 -0.75 -7.34
C MET A 93 -13.91 0.50 -7.00
N PRO A 94 -14.14 1.43 -7.93
CA PRO A 94 -14.96 2.59 -7.63
C PRO A 94 -16.38 2.07 -7.39
N ALA A 95 -16.83 2.10 -6.14
CA ALA A 95 -18.20 1.83 -5.78
C ALA A 95 -19.09 3.01 -6.22
N HIS A 96 -19.27 3.15 -7.54
CA HIS A 96 -20.40 3.90 -8.09
C HIS A 96 -21.64 3.00 -8.07
N ALA A 97 -22.42 3.12 -7.01
CA ALA A 97 -23.88 2.96 -7.07
C ALA A 97 -24.51 3.58 -5.82
N ALA A 98 -24.41 4.90 -5.71
CA ALA A 98 -25.46 5.65 -5.05
C ALA A 98 -26.72 5.58 -5.93
N SER A 99 -27.63 4.67 -5.62
CA SER A 99 -29.06 4.81 -5.94
C SER A 99 -29.87 4.37 -4.74
N ARG A 100 -29.91 5.24 -3.73
CA ARG A 100 -31.14 5.42 -2.97
C ARG A 100 -31.99 6.43 -3.73
N SER A 101 -33.08 5.96 -4.32
CA SER A 101 -34.27 6.78 -4.57
C SER A 101 -35.45 5.84 -4.37
N ASP A 102 -35.91 5.84 -3.12
CA ASP A 102 -37.22 5.34 -2.74
C ASP A 102 -38.23 6.49 -2.95
N ALA A 103 -39.49 6.10 -3.16
CA ALA A 103 -40.72 6.88 -3.23
C ALA A 103 -41.14 7.49 -4.59
N GLY A 104 -42.14 6.83 -5.19
CA GLY A 104 -43.37 7.52 -5.61
C GLY A 104 -43.91 7.18 -7.00
N THR A 105 -44.83 6.21 -7.08
CA THR A 105 -46.20 6.35 -7.66
C THR A 105 -46.69 5.02 -8.25
N ALA A 106 -47.83 4.57 -7.72
CA ALA A 106 -48.54 3.34 -8.04
C ALA A 106 -49.02 3.24 -9.50
N TRP A 107 -48.82 2.07 -10.13
CA TRP A 107 -49.59 1.61 -11.28
C TRP A 107 -49.82 0.09 -11.21
N ILE A 108 -50.99 -0.26 -10.65
CA ILE A 108 -51.94 -1.31 -11.04
C ILE A 108 -51.38 -2.58 -11.72
N SER A 109 -51.41 -3.70 -10.99
CA SER A 109 -51.30 -5.07 -11.54
C SER A 109 -52.57 -5.50 -12.29
N PRO A 110 -52.47 -6.20 -13.43
CA PRO A 110 -53.55 -7.06 -13.93
C PRO A 110 -53.36 -8.50 -13.45
N ASN A 111 -54.36 -9.04 -12.74
CA ASN A 111 -54.45 -10.46 -12.35
C ASN A 111 -55.21 -11.24 -13.44
N PRO A 112 -54.61 -12.25 -14.11
CA PRO A 112 -55.25 -12.98 -15.21
C PRO A 112 -55.89 -14.30 -14.76
N ASN A 113 -56.78 -14.29 -13.75
CA ASN A 113 -57.60 -15.47 -13.44
C ASN A 113 -58.91 -15.10 -12.71
N ARG A 114 -59.93 -14.70 -13.48
CA ARG A 114 -61.34 -14.92 -13.11
C ARG A 114 -62.13 -15.32 -14.35
N THR A 115 -62.34 -16.62 -14.44
CA THR A 115 -63.35 -17.31 -15.25
C THR A 115 -64.73 -16.78 -14.88
N ALA A 116 -65.50 -16.37 -15.89
CA ALA A 116 -66.92 -16.04 -15.79
C ALA A 116 -67.72 -17.15 -16.47
N THR A 117 -68.77 -17.66 -15.82
CA THR A 117 -69.91 -18.35 -16.45
C THR A 117 -71.06 -18.46 -15.45
N PRO A 118 -72.31 -18.62 -15.94
CA PRO A 118 -73.33 -17.57 -16.08
C PRO A 118 -74.21 -17.34 -14.84
#